data_AF-A0A9R1M449-F1
#
_entry.id   AF-A0A9R1M449-F1
#
_cell.length_a   1.000
_cell.length_b   1.000
_cell.length_c   1.000
_cell.angle_alpha   90.00
_cell.angle_beta   90.00
_cell.angle_gamma   90.00
#
_symmetry.space_group_name_H-M   'P 1'
#
loop_
_entity.id
_entity.type
_entity.pdbx_description
1 polymer ?
#
loop_
_entity_poly.entity_id
_entity_poly.type
_entity_poly.pdbx_seq_one_letter_code
_entity_poly.pdbx_strand_id
1 'polypeptide(L)'
;MYRMAAATSHNAIVSTQSHRWNGKNSRLDKRTANVRLVSVGSCCPGSRKLGLVCASGSQSSVIDPVHLPSNGKGDHSPKKSSESSLILIRHGESMWNEKNLFTGCVDVPLTPKGVEEAIEAGKRICNIPIDVIFTSAMIRSQMTAMLAMMQHRRKKVPIITHKESEQAQSWSKIYSEDTKEQSIPVITAWQLNERMYGELQGLNKQETADRFGKEQVHEWRRSYDTPPPNGESLEMCADRAVSYFKDQVVPHLTAGKHVMVAAHANSLRSIIMHLDKLTSQEVISLELSTGIPMLYIFKEGEFIRRGSPVGPSEASVYAYTRNLATYRNTLDSMVQ
;
A
#
# COMPACT_ATOMS: atom_id res chain seq x y z
N MET A 1 -6.75 -22.14 -42.87
CA MET A 1 -7.99 -21.68 -43.53
C MET A 1 -9.06 -22.75 -43.33
N TYR A 2 -9.81 -22.69 -42.23
CA TYR A 2 -11.03 -23.49 -42.02
C TYR A 2 -12.02 -22.66 -41.19
N ARG A 3 -13.30 -22.74 -41.59
CA ARG A 3 -14.37 -21.76 -41.42
C ARG A 3 -14.94 -21.64 -40.00
N MET A 4 -15.33 -20.40 -39.69
CA MET A 4 -16.30 -20.01 -38.67
C MET A 4 -17.65 -20.75 -38.83
N ALA A 5 -18.29 -21.07 -37.71
CA ALA A 5 -19.73 -21.27 -37.61
C ALA A 5 -20.28 -20.45 -36.45
N ALA A 6 -21.35 -19.72 -36.72
CA ALA A 6 -21.94 -18.68 -35.88
C ALA A 6 -23.01 -19.20 -34.92
N ALA A 7 -23.26 -18.33 -33.94
CA ALA A 7 -24.19 -18.35 -32.81
C ALA A 7 -25.60 -18.93 -33.02
N THR A 8 -26.11 -19.52 -31.93
CA THR A 8 -27.54 -19.50 -31.57
C THR A 8 -27.67 -19.14 -30.10
N SER A 9 -28.18 -17.93 -29.83
CA SER A 9 -28.54 -17.42 -28.52
C SER A 9 -30.02 -17.71 -28.23
N HIS A 10 -30.31 -18.39 -27.13
CA HIS A 10 -31.67 -18.51 -26.61
C HIS A 10 -31.93 -17.44 -25.54
N ASN A 11 -32.78 -16.48 -25.87
CA ASN A 11 -33.35 -15.52 -24.93
C ASN A 11 -34.40 -16.24 -24.07
N ALA A 12 -34.19 -16.28 -22.76
CA ALA A 12 -35.22 -16.64 -21.79
C ALA A 12 -35.85 -15.35 -21.22
N ILE A 13 -37.15 -15.18 -21.51
CA ILE A 13 -38.01 -14.13 -20.97
C ILE A 13 -38.35 -14.52 -19.53
N VAL A 14 -37.89 -13.74 -18.55
CA VAL A 14 -38.35 -13.85 -17.16
C VAL A 14 -39.32 -12.71 -16.87
N SER A 15 -40.55 -13.12 -16.59
CA SER A 15 -41.70 -12.30 -16.22
C SER A 15 -41.45 -11.51 -14.93
N THR A 16 -41.68 -10.21 -15.00
CA THR A 16 -41.80 -9.28 -13.88
C THR A 16 -43.03 -9.59 -13.02
N GLN A 17 -42.83 -9.85 -11.72
CA GLN A 17 -43.87 -9.63 -10.71
C GLN A 17 -43.39 -8.61 -9.68
N SER A 18 -43.98 -7.43 -9.77
CA SER A 18 -43.86 -6.34 -8.80
C SER A 18 -44.77 -6.62 -7.59
N HIS A 19 -44.18 -6.92 -6.43
CA HIS A 19 -44.91 -6.85 -5.16
C HIS A 19 -44.77 -5.46 -4.55
N ARG A 20 -45.88 -4.73 -4.64
CA ARG A 20 -46.17 -3.45 -4.00
C ARG A 20 -46.49 -3.71 -2.52
N TRP A 21 -45.68 -3.19 -1.60
CA TRP A 21 -46.04 -3.11 -0.18
C TRP A 21 -46.28 -1.66 0.22
N ASN A 22 -47.49 -1.42 0.72
CA ASN A 22 -48.04 -0.12 1.06
C ASN A 22 -47.87 0.10 2.57
N GLY A 23 -47.49 1.32 2.96
CA GLY A 23 -46.89 1.61 4.27
C GLY A 23 -47.84 1.80 5.45
N LYS A 24 -47.25 2.25 6.57
CA LYS A 24 -47.89 3.08 7.61
C LYS A 24 -46.85 3.80 8.48
N ASN A 25 -47.27 4.98 8.93
CA ASN A 25 -46.58 6.08 9.62
C ASN A 25 -46.14 5.81 11.08
N SER A 26 -45.09 6.55 11.51
CA SER A 26 -45.07 7.40 12.73
C SER A 26 -43.78 8.26 12.74
N ARG A 27 -43.82 9.53 12.34
CA ARG A 27 -43.95 10.79 13.12
C ARG A 27 -43.13 10.94 14.42
N LEU A 28 -42.25 11.96 14.35
CA LEU A 28 -41.80 12.97 15.33
C LEU A 28 -41.17 12.52 16.66
N ASP A 29 -39.96 13.04 16.94
CA ASP A 29 -39.90 14.12 17.93
C ASP A 29 -38.79 15.16 17.64
N LYS A 30 -39.11 16.43 17.92
CA LYS A 30 -38.25 17.61 17.82
C LYS A 30 -37.67 17.91 19.20
N ARG A 31 -36.42 18.41 19.28
CA ARG A 31 -36.05 19.42 20.30
C ARG A 31 -34.86 20.27 19.86
N THR A 32 -35.18 21.54 19.62
CA THR A 32 -34.34 22.74 19.52
C THR A 32 -33.83 23.20 20.89
N ALA A 33 -32.62 23.80 20.96
CA ALA A 33 -32.38 25.13 21.56
C ALA A 33 -30.90 25.59 21.58
N ASN A 34 -30.64 26.68 20.85
CA ASN A 34 -29.88 27.92 21.15
C ASN A 34 -28.51 27.97 21.87
N VAL A 35 -27.51 28.45 21.08
CA VAL A 35 -26.76 29.73 21.20
C VAL A 35 -26.24 30.21 22.57
N ARG A 36 -24.92 30.47 22.65
CA ARG A 36 -24.39 31.72 23.21
C ARG A 36 -23.03 32.14 22.63
N LEU A 37 -23.00 33.36 22.13
CA LEU A 37 -21.87 34.16 21.66
C LEU A 37 -21.16 34.81 22.86
N VAL A 38 -19.82 34.88 22.85
CA VAL A 38 -19.08 35.93 23.58
C VAL A 38 -17.88 36.38 22.72
N SER A 39 -17.81 37.69 22.52
CA SER A 39 -16.78 38.50 21.85
C SER A 39 -15.83 39.10 22.89
N VAL A 40 -14.57 39.38 22.52
CA VAL A 40 -13.72 40.60 22.77
C VAL A 40 -12.34 40.27 22.14
N GLY A 41 -11.80 40.92 21.08
CA GLY A 41 -11.19 42.27 20.99
C GLY A 41 -9.69 42.22 21.35
N SER A 42 -8.70 42.92 20.79
CA SER A 42 -8.46 43.76 19.60
C SER A 42 -6.95 44.16 19.57
N CYS A 43 -6.40 44.43 18.38
CA CYS A 43 -5.28 45.34 18.01
C CYS A 43 -3.76 45.05 18.24
N CYS A 44 -3.00 45.45 17.21
CA CYS A 44 -1.54 45.33 16.91
C CYS A 44 -0.74 46.64 17.26
N PRO A 45 0.38 47.02 16.58
CA PRO A 45 1.80 46.63 16.77
C PRO A 45 2.77 47.86 16.94
N GLY A 46 4.10 47.65 17.08
CA GLY A 46 5.09 48.75 17.19
C GLY A 46 6.55 48.36 16.84
N SER A 47 7.33 49.32 16.30
CA SER A 47 8.42 49.15 15.31
C SER A 47 9.85 49.58 15.73
N ARG A 48 10.86 49.19 14.90
CA ARG A 48 12.18 49.84 14.57
C ARG A 48 13.31 49.75 15.64
N LYS A 49 14.62 49.68 15.33
CA LYS A 49 15.44 50.46 14.37
C LYS A 49 16.85 49.84 14.16
N LEU A 50 17.46 50.07 12.99
CA LEU A 50 18.86 49.78 12.61
C LEU A 50 19.89 50.77 13.22
N GLY A 51 21.15 50.32 13.33
CA GLY A 51 22.34 51.16 13.51
C GLY A 51 23.44 50.79 12.50
N LEU A 52 24.05 51.82 11.91
CA LEU A 52 25.09 51.82 10.86
C LEU A 52 26.36 52.45 11.46
N VAL A 53 27.55 51.86 11.25
CA VAL A 53 28.84 52.56 11.42
C VAL A 53 29.83 52.10 10.35
N CYS A 54 30.47 53.06 9.69
CA CYS A 54 31.55 52.90 8.71
C CYS A 54 32.88 53.45 9.28
N ALA A 55 34.02 52.91 8.82
CA ALA A 55 35.35 53.56 8.74
C ALA A 55 36.29 52.64 7.92
N SER A 56 36.72 53.00 6.69
CA SER A 56 38.03 53.61 6.31
C SER A 56 39.26 52.82 6.83
N GLY A 57 40.30 52.40 6.08
CA GLY A 57 40.76 52.56 4.70
C GLY A 57 42.31 52.50 4.73
N SER A 58 42.97 51.67 3.90
CA SER A 58 44.36 51.86 3.44
C SER A 58 44.76 50.84 2.37
N GLN A 59 45.44 51.34 1.33
CA GLN A 59 46.03 50.68 0.15
C GLN A 59 47.44 50.13 0.51
N SER A 60 48.22 49.33 -0.23
CA SER A 60 48.20 48.69 -1.55
C SER A 60 49.32 47.62 -1.55
N SER A 61 49.24 46.55 -2.35
CA SER A 61 50.28 46.20 -3.33
C SER A 61 49.82 45.02 -4.20
N VAL A 62 50.22 45.09 -5.46
CA VAL A 62 49.63 44.42 -6.62
C VAL A 62 50.39 43.15 -6.95
N ILE A 63 49.69 42.02 -7.09
CA ILE A 63 50.00 40.97 -8.08
C ILE A 63 48.74 40.16 -8.36
N ASP A 64 48.32 40.14 -9.63
CA ASP A 64 47.29 39.26 -10.21
C ASP A 64 47.76 38.90 -11.64
N PRO A 65 47.27 37.82 -12.30
CA PRO A 65 46.17 36.95 -11.87
C PRO A 65 46.47 35.44 -12.01
N VAL A 66 45.90 34.63 -11.12
CA VAL A 66 45.59 33.23 -11.45
C VAL A 66 44.08 33.11 -11.50
N HIS A 67 43.56 32.79 -12.69
CA HIS A 67 42.15 32.58 -12.96
C HIS A 67 41.54 31.54 -12.01
N LEU A 68 40.66 32.00 -11.11
CA LEU A 68 39.63 31.17 -10.47
C LEU A 68 38.42 31.08 -11.41
N PRO A 69 37.86 29.88 -11.65
CA PRO A 69 36.57 29.76 -12.31
C PRO A 69 35.45 30.23 -11.37
N SER A 70 34.47 30.87 -12.01
CA SER A 70 33.37 31.63 -11.46
C SER A 70 32.52 30.90 -10.43
N ASN A 71 32.10 31.69 -9.43
CA ASN A 71 30.92 31.48 -8.59
C ASN A 71 29.70 31.04 -9.44
N GLY A 72 29.45 29.74 -9.50
CA GLY A 72 28.10 29.22 -9.69
C GLY A 72 27.41 29.27 -8.34
N LYS A 73 26.38 30.11 -8.20
CA LYS A 73 25.43 30.03 -7.09
C LYS A 73 24.75 28.66 -7.16
N GLY A 74 25.35 27.67 -6.50
CA GLY A 74 24.64 26.46 -6.10
C GLY A 74 23.73 26.85 -4.95
N ASP A 75 22.43 26.94 -5.25
CA ASP A 75 21.39 26.91 -4.24
C ASP A 75 21.47 25.56 -3.51
N HIS A 76 22.35 25.48 -2.51
CA HIS A 76 22.36 24.40 -1.55
C HIS A 76 21.28 24.68 -0.50
N SER A 77 20.03 24.62 -0.95
CA SER A 77 18.99 24.14 -0.07
C SER A 77 19.41 22.74 0.40
N PRO A 78 19.46 22.45 1.71
CA PRO A 78 19.78 21.10 2.17
C PRO A 78 18.70 20.20 1.56
N LYS A 79 19.09 19.23 0.72
CA LYS A 79 18.16 18.21 0.21
C LYS A 79 17.46 17.62 1.43
N LYS A 80 16.21 18.02 1.65
CA LYS A 80 15.40 17.56 2.76
C LYS A 80 15.34 16.04 2.61
N SER A 81 15.95 15.30 3.52
CA SER A 81 15.92 13.83 3.50
C SER A 81 14.45 13.41 3.55
N SER A 82 13.88 13.02 2.42
CA SER A 82 12.47 12.65 2.34
C SER A 82 12.32 11.23 2.84
N GLU A 83 11.94 11.10 4.10
CA GLU A 83 11.56 9.84 4.71
C GLU A 83 10.15 9.45 4.23
N SER A 84 9.99 8.21 3.79
CA SER A 84 8.70 7.65 3.40
C SER A 84 8.43 6.32 4.11
N SER A 85 7.18 5.86 4.06
CA SER A 85 6.75 4.63 4.73
C SER A 85 6.38 3.59 3.69
N LEU A 86 6.81 2.35 3.90
CA LEU A 86 6.37 1.19 3.15
C LEU A 86 5.62 0.24 4.09
N ILE A 87 4.38 -0.09 3.73
CA ILE A 87 3.56 -1.06 4.46
C ILE A 87 3.39 -2.28 3.57
N LEU A 88 3.81 -3.45 4.06
CA LEU A 88 3.58 -4.74 3.39
C LEU A 88 2.46 -5.48 4.13
N ILE A 89 1.45 -5.98 3.41
CA ILE A 89 0.32 -6.71 4.00
C ILE A 89 0.08 -8.00 3.23
N ARG A 90 0.22 -9.14 3.91
CA ARG A 90 -0.28 -10.41 3.37
C ARG A 90 -1.81 -10.39 3.46
N HIS A 91 -2.48 -10.81 2.40
CA HIS A 91 -3.93 -10.94 2.40
C HIS A 91 -4.47 -11.75 3.61
N GLY A 92 -5.71 -11.48 4.01
CA GLY A 92 -6.41 -12.25 5.03
C GLY A 92 -6.64 -13.71 4.61
N GLU A 93 -7.09 -14.57 5.51
CA GLU A 93 -7.40 -15.97 5.21
C GLU A 93 -8.35 -16.11 4.00
N SER A 94 -7.98 -16.94 3.03
CA SER A 94 -8.83 -17.25 1.86
C SER A 94 -9.58 -18.55 2.02
N MET A 95 -10.67 -18.74 1.25
CA MET A 95 -11.50 -19.95 1.28
C MET A 95 -10.71 -21.25 1.08
N TRP A 96 -9.58 -21.20 0.38
CA TRP A 96 -8.71 -22.37 0.17
C TRP A 96 -7.61 -22.50 1.22
N ASN A 97 -7.23 -21.41 1.91
CA ASN A 97 -6.36 -21.52 3.06
C ASN A 97 -7.07 -22.24 4.21
N GLU A 98 -8.33 -21.88 4.47
CA GLU A 98 -9.21 -22.53 5.45
C GLU A 98 -9.30 -24.05 5.20
N LYS A 99 -9.48 -24.43 3.92
CA LYS A 99 -9.58 -25.84 3.48
C LYS A 99 -8.24 -26.55 3.34
N ASN A 100 -7.13 -25.92 3.74
CA ASN A 100 -5.79 -26.45 3.65
C ASN A 100 -5.37 -26.87 2.21
N LEU A 101 -5.85 -26.14 1.19
CA LEU A 101 -5.53 -26.40 -0.22
C LEU A 101 -4.32 -25.56 -0.67
N PHE A 102 -3.60 -26.04 -1.68
CA PHE A 102 -2.65 -25.21 -2.43
C PHE A 102 -3.41 -24.26 -3.35
N THR A 103 -3.22 -22.95 -3.18
CA THR A 103 -3.97 -21.95 -3.96
C THR A 103 -3.21 -21.45 -5.17
N GLY A 104 -1.98 -20.98 -4.99
CA GLY A 104 -1.18 -20.40 -6.05
C GLY A 104 -1.90 -19.27 -6.77
N CYS A 105 -1.94 -19.36 -8.10
CA CYS A 105 -2.54 -18.37 -8.98
C CYS A 105 -4.07 -18.55 -9.18
N VAL A 106 -4.72 -19.48 -8.47
CA VAL A 106 -6.18 -19.60 -8.51
C VAL A 106 -6.83 -18.44 -7.76
N ASP A 107 -7.82 -17.79 -8.38
CA ASP A 107 -8.45 -16.61 -7.83
C ASP A 107 -9.62 -16.94 -6.91
N VAL A 108 -9.33 -17.01 -5.61
CA VAL A 108 -10.30 -17.31 -4.56
C VAL A 108 -10.50 -16.12 -3.62
N PRO A 109 -11.72 -15.90 -3.10
CA PRO A 109 -12.01 -14.80 -2.19
C PRO A 109 -11.51 -15.07 -0.75
N LEU A 110 -11.58 -14.01 0.07
CA LEU A 110 -11.39 -14.10 1.52
C LEU A 110 -12.54 -14.88 2.19
N THR A 111 -12.26 -15.53 3.31
CA THR A 111 -13.29 -16.00 4.25
C THR A 111 -13.84 -14.83 5.07
N PRO A 112 -14.95 -14.99 5.82
CA PRO A 112 -15.38 -14.00 6.80
C PRO A 112 -14.27 -13.62 7.79
N LYS A 113 -13.51 -14.62 8.28
CA LYS A 113 -12.32 -14.37 9.13
C LYS A 113 -11.26 -13.55 8.39
N GLY A 114 -10.96 -13.86 7.13
CA GLY A 114 -10.02 -13.08 6.33
C GLY A 114 -10.45 -11.63 6.10
N VAL A 115 -11.77 -11.37 6.01
CA VAL A 115 -12.33 -10.02 5.98
C VAL A 115 -12.07 -9.29 7.30
N GLU A 116 -12.31 -9.94 8.44
CA GLU A 116 -12.00 -9.37 9.77
C GLU A 116 -10.51 -9.07 9.94
N GLU A 117 -9.63 -9.98 9.50
CA GLU A 117 -8.19 -9.79 9.50
C GLU A 117 -7.78 -8.55 8.67
N ALA A 118 -8.38 -8.34 7.49
CA ALA A 118 -8.12 -7.17 6.67
C ALA A 118 -8.60 -5.87 7.32
N ILE A 119 -9.76 -5.89 7.97
CA ILE A 119 -10.28 -4.76 8.74
C ILE A 119 -9.34 -4.44 9.90
N GLU A 120 -8.86 -5.44 10.63
CA GLU A 120 -7.94 -5.24 11.75
C GLU A 120 -6.58 -4.71 11.28
N ALA A 121 -6.07 -5.20 10.15
CA ALA A 121 -4.90 -4.63 9.48
C ALA A 121 -5.09 -3.13 9.20
N GLY A 122 -6.25 -2.75 8.68
CA GLY A 122 -6.65 -1.37 8.43
C GLY A 122 -6.62 -0.50 9.67
N LYS A 123 -7.17 -0.99 10.79
CA LYS A 123 -7.12 -0.27 12.08
C LYS A 123 -5.69 -0.03 12.52
N ARG A 124 -4.81 -1.03 12.42
CA ARG A 124 -3.40 -0.92 12.82
C ARG A 124 -2.63 0.15 12.04
N ILE A 125 -2.99 0.38 10.78
CA ILE A 125 -2.32 1.35 9.91
C ILE A 125 -3.11 2.66 9.73
N CYS A 126 -4.21 2.86 10.46
CA CYS A 126 -5.20 3.89 10.13
C CYS A 126 -4.71 5.35 10.24
N ASN A 127 -3.55 5.59 10.87
CA ASN A 127 -2.89 6.90 10.89
C ASN A 127 -1.49 6.91 10.27
N ILE A 128 -1.12 5.90 9.50
CA ILE A 128 0.10 5.94 8.69
C ILE A 128 -0.30 6.48 7.30
N PRO A 129 0.31 7.55 6.79
CA PRO A 129 -0.04 8.09 5.48
C PRO A 129 0.16 7.05 4.37
N ILE A 130 -0.73 7.07 3.38
CA ILE A 130 -0.69 6.21 2.18
C ILE A 130 -1.08 7.08 0.98
N ASP A 131 -0.21 7.15 -0.01
CA ASP A 131 -0.38 7.96 -1.23
C ASP A 131 -0.59 7.11 -2.48
N VAL A 132 -0.15 5.85 -2.47
CA VAL A 132 -0.34 4.87 -3.54
C VAL A 132 -0.36 3.46 -2.97
N ILE A 133 -1.18 2.61 -3.58
CA ILE A 133 -1.35 1.22 -3.17
C ILE A 133 -0.99 0.33 -4.34
N PHE A 134 -0.21 -0.72 -4.08
CA PHE A 134 0.06 -1.79 -5.02
C PHE A 134 -0.59 -3.07 -4.52
N THR A 135 -1.24 -3.80 -5.42
CA THR A 135 -1.79 -5.12 -5.11
C THR A 135 -1.37 -6.12 -6.16
N SER A 136 -1.49 -7.40 -5.81
CA SER A 136 -1.53 -8.44 -6.83
C SER A 136 -2.76 -8.30 -7.74
N ALA A 137 -2.81 -9.07 -8.82
CA ALA A 137 -4.01 -9.18 -9.66
C ALA A 137 -5.13 -10.03 -9.01
N MET A 138 -4.91 -10.64 -7.84
CA MET A 138 -5.83 -11.60 -7.23
C MET A 138 -6.82 -10.94 -6.27
N ILE A 139 -8.09 -11.38 -6.32
CA ILE A 139 -9.21 -10.75 -5.61
C ILE A 139 -8.96 -10.67 -4.10
N ARG A 140 -8.42 -11.72 -3.47
CA ARG A 140 -8.11 -11.74 -2.03
C ARG A 140 -7.15 -10.63 -1.58
N SER A 141 -6.17 -10.28 -2.40
CA SER A 141 -5.21 -9.22 -2.08
C SER A 141 -5.81 -7.83 -2.35
N GLN A 142 -6.61 -7.69 -3.41
CA GLN A 142 -7.39 -6.48 -3.68
C GLN A 142 -8.41 -6.20 -2.57
N MET A 143 -9.21 -7.20 -2.19
CA MET A 143 -10.16 -7.12 -1.07
C MET A 143 -9.47 -6.66 0.22
N THR A 144 -8.32 -7.26 0.54
CA THR A 144 -7.55 -6.88 1.74
C THR A 144 -7.16 -5.40 1.71
N ALA A 145 -6.62 -4.91 0.60
CA ALA A 145 -6.23 -3.51 0.46
C ALA A 145 -7.43 -2.57 0.62
N MET A 146 -8.56 -2.86 -0.04
CA MET A 146 -9.75 -2.01 0.02
C MET A 146 -10.35 -1.97 1.43
N LEU A 147 -10.51 -3.14 2.06
CA LEU A 147 -11.06 -3.25 3.42
C LEU A 147 -10.17 -2.55 4.45
N ALA A 148 -8.85 -2.68 4.31
CA ALA A 148 -7.91 -1.98 5.18
C ALA A 148 -8.04 -0.46 5.04
N MET A 149 -8.15 0.04 3.82
CA MET A 149 -8.30 1.48 3.55
C MET A 149 -9.62 2.07 4.02
N MET A 150 -10.70 1.27 4.09
CA MET A 150 -11.97 1.72 4.68
C MET A 150 -11.83 2.11 6.16
N GLN A 151 -10.83 1.57 6.86
CA GLN A 151 -10.57 1.91 8.26
C GLN A 151 -9.64 3.12 8.44
N HIS A 152 -9.06 3.63 7.34
CA HIS A 152 -8.04 4.66 7.40
C HIS A 152 -8.64 6.05 7.67
N ARG A 153 -8.08 6.80 8.63
CA ARG A 153 -8.69 8.05 9.14
C ARG A 153 -8.72 9.19 8.15
N ARG A 154 -7.82 9.20 7.16
CA ARG A 154 -7.82 10.22 6.11
C ARG A 154 -9.05 10.13 5.20
N LYS A 155 -9.81 9.02 5.26
CA LYS A 155 -11.05 8.78 4.49
C LYS A 155 -10.93 9.01 2.98
N LYS A 156 -9.71 8.98 2.44
CA LYS A 156 -9.48 8.96 0.99
C LYS A 156 -9.97 7.65 0.41
N VAL A 157 -10.46 7.71 -0.82
CA VAL A 157 -11.06 6.58 -1.52
C VAL A 157 -9.99 5.85 -2.34
N PRO A 158 -9.71 4.55 -2.06
CA PRO A 158 -8.84 3.76 -2.93
C PRO A 158 -9.56 3.44 -4.25
N ILE A 159 -8.90 3.63 -5.38
CA ILE A 159 -9.47 3.41 -6.72
C ILE A 159 -8.52 2.56 -7.55
N ILE A 160 -9.02 1.43 -8.07
CA ILE A 160 -8.26 0.60 -9.01
C ILE A 160 -7.99 1.38 -10.29
N THR A 161 -6.72 1.46 -10.65
CA THR A 161 -6.27 2.08 -11.89
C THR A 161 -6.28 1.04 -13.01
N HIS A 162 -7.07 1.29 -14.03
CA HIS A 162 -7.17 0.46 -15.22
C HIS A 162 -6.15 0.95 -16.25
N LYS A 163 -5.20 0.09 -16.63
CA LYS A 163 -4.10 0.41 -17.57
C LYS A 163 -4.03 -0.54 -18.76
N GLU A 164 -4.93 -1.51 -18.85
CA GLU A 164 -5.00 -2.55 -19.87
C GLU A 164 -5.25 -2.01 -21.29
N SER A 165 -5.85 -0.83 -21.41
CA SER A 165 -6.05 -0.14 -22.69
C SER A 165 -6.18 1.36 -22.49
N GLU A 166 -5.93 2.14 -23.55
CA GLU A 166 -6.19 3.58 -23.56
C GLU A 166 -7.66 3.91 -23.27
N GLN A 167 -8.58 3.07 -23.77
CA GLN A 167 -10.01 3.22 -23.54
C GLN A 167 -10.37 3.06 -22.06
N ALA A 168 -9.84 2.03 -21.39
CA ALA A 168 -10.06 1.81 -19.97
C ALA A 168 -9.51 2.98 -19.14
N GLN A 169 -8.31 3.46 -19.46
CA GLN A 169 -7.71 4.64 -18.82
C GLN A 169 -8.59 5.89 -19.02
N SER A 170 -9.09 6.12 -20.22
CA SER A 170 -9.97 7.24 -20.53
C SER A 170 -11.30 7.16 -19.78
N TRP A 171 -11.88 5.96 -19.66
CA TRP A 171 -13.15 5.76 -18.98
C TRP A 171 -13.05 5.87 -17.45
N SER A 172 -11.90 5.55 -16.87
CA SER A 172 -11.64 5.72 -15.44
C SER A 172 -11.15 7.13 -15.05
N LYS A 173 -11.13 8.08 -15.99
CA LYS A 173 -10.63 9.44 -15.74
C LYS A 173 -11.55 10.18 -14.76
N ILE A 174 -10.95 10.66 -13.67
CA ILE A 174 -11.59 11.59 -12.73
C ILE A 174 -11.33 13.01 -13.25
N TYR A 175 -12.39 13.83 -13.37
CA TYR A 175 -12.28 15.19 -13.91
C TYR A 175 -12.19 16.26 -12.82
N SER A 176 -12.80 16.02 -11.65
CA SER A 176 -12.75 16.93 -10.50
C SER A 176 -11.38 16.85 -9.81
N GLU A 177 -10.68 17.98 -9.66
CA GLU A 177 -9.41 18.05 -8.94
C GLU A 177 -9.59 17.67 -7.45
N ASP A 178 -10.64 18.17 -6.79
CA ASP A 178 -10.95 17.82 -5.41
C ASP A 178 -11.14 16.29 -5.25
N THR A 179 -11.83 15.65 -6.19
CA THR A 179 -12.03 14.19 -6.15
C THR A 179 -10.72 13.45 -6.39
N LYS A 180 -9.84 13.94 -7.26
CA LYS A 180 -8.50 13.36 -7.44
C LYS A 180 -7.68 13.45 -6.15
N GLU A 181 -7.72 14.59 -5.46
CA GLU A 181 -7.02 14.75 -4.18
C GLU A 181 -7.55 13.82 -3.08
N GLN A 182 -8.86 13.54 -3.09
CA GLN A 182 -9.51 12.57 -2.20
C GLN A 182 -9.35 11.11 -2.64
N SER A 183 -8.66 10.84 -3.74
CA SER A 183 -8.44 9.49 -4.26
C SER A 183 -7.04 8.97 -3.93
N ILE A 184 -6.92 7.66 -3.79
CA ILE A 184 -5.62 6.95 -3.70
C ILE A 184 -5.59 5.91 -4.84
N PRO A 185 -4.64 5.99 -5.78
CA PRO A 185 -4.54 5.01 -6.85
C PRO A 185 -4.13 3.64 -6.30
N VAL A 186 -4.82 2.61 -6.76
CA VAL A 186 -4.52 1.19 -6.53
C VAL A 186 -4.03 0.59 -7.85
N ILE A 187 -2.78 0.15 -7.88
CA ILE A 187 -2.13 -0.41 -9.06
C ILE A 187 -2.05 -1.92 -8.90
N THR A 188 -2.73 -2.66 -9.77
CA THR A 188 -2.72 -4.13 -9.79
C THR A 188 -1.57 -4.63 -10.65
N ALA A 189 -0.89 -5.68 -10.20
CA ALA A 189 0.24 -6.27 -10.94
C ALA A 189 0.30 -7.79 -10.76
N TRP A 190 0.38 -8.53 -11.86
CA TRP A 190 0.52 -9.99 -11.82
C TRP A 190 1.87 -10.42 -11.23
N GLN A 191 2.90 -9.58 -11.34
CA GLN A 191 4.23 -9.81 -10.78
C GLN A 191 4.20 -9.91 -9.25
N LEU A 192 3.17 -9.36 -8.61
CA LEU A 192 2.93 -9.47 -7.17
C LEU A 192 2.01 -10.64 -6.80
N ASN A 193 1.60 -11.48 -7.75
CA ASN A 193 0.81 -12.69 -7.46
C ASN A 193 1.59 -13.68 -6.60
N GLU A 194 0.86 -14.57 -5.92
CA GLU A 194 1.42 -15.70 -5.19
C GLU A 194 2.31 -16.56 -6.09
N ARG A 195 3.23 -17.32 -5.49
CA ARG A 195 3.99 -18.35 -6.20
C ARG A 195 3.03 -19.37 -6.82
N MET A 196 3.21 -19.65 -8.10
CA MET A 196 2.38 -20.59 -8.84
C MET A 196 2.73 -22.03 -8.43
N TYR A 197 1.75 -22.79 -7.94
CA TYR A 197 1.99 -24.13 -7.37
C TYR A 197 1.88 -25.26 -8.40
N GLY A 198 1.74 -24.93 -9.68
CA GLY A 198 1.65 -25.89 -10.77
C GLY A 198 0.53 -26.91 -10.58
N GLU A 199 0.87 -28.18 -10.76
CA GLU A 199 -0.06 -29.31 -10.60
C GLU A 199 -0.56 -29.51 -9.17
N LEU A 200 0.06 -28.86 -8.17
CA LEU A 200 -0.43 -28.96 -6.80
C LEU A 200 -1.67 -28.10 -6.55
N GLN A 201 -1.98 -27.12 -7.40
CA GLN A 201 -3.10 -26.19 -7.18
C GLN A 201 -4.44 -26.95 -7.03
N GLY A 202 -5.17 -26.62 -5.97
CA GLY A 202 -6.45 -27.26 -5.62
C GLY A 202 -6.32 -28.53 -4.79
N LEU A 203 -5.13 -29.13 -4.71
CA LEU A 203 -4.91 -30.32 -3.88
C LEU A 203 -4.84 -29.95 -2.39
N ASN A 204 -5.32 -30.85 -1.54
CA ASN A 204 -5.16 -30.72 -0.10
C ASN A 204 -3.70 -30.99 0.29
N LYS A 205 -3.12 -30.13 1.13
CA LYS A 205 -1.69 -30.22 1.51
C LYS A 205 -1.36 -31.49 2.29
N GLN A 206 -2.27 -31.94 3.15
CA GLN A 206 -2.05 -33.15 3.94
C GLN A 206 -2.14 -34.39 3.06
N GLU A 207 -3.20 -34.52 2.27
CA GLU A 207 -3.36 -35.65 1.33
C GLU A 207 -2.23 -35.72 0.30
N THR A 208 -1.77 -34.56 -0.17
CA THR A 208 -0.61 -34.50 -1.08
C THR A 208 0.66 -35.01 -0.38
N ALA A 209 0.88 -34.65 0.89
CA ALA A 209 2.00 -35.15 1.67
C ALA A 209 1.90 -36.65 1.94
N ASP A 210 0.70 -37.18 2.12
CA ASP A 210 0.46 -38.62 2.29
C ASP A 210 0.70 -39.39 0.98
N ARG A 211 0.39 -38.78 -0.18
CA ARG A 211 0.58 -39.39 -1.51
C ARG A 211 2.02 -39.33 -2.03
N PHE A 212 2.69 -38.19 -1.89
CA PHE A 212 4.00 -37.93 -2.49
C PHE A 212 5.15 -37.94 -1.46
N GLY A 213 4.84 -38.06 -0.17
CA GLY A 213 5.81 -38.01 0.92
C GLY A 213 5.97 -36.61 1.50
N LYS A 214 6.12 -36.54 2.82
CA LYS A 214 6.24 -35.27 3.57
C LYS A 214 7.47 -34.47 3.16
N GLU A 215 8.60 -35.12 2.94
CA GLU A 215 9.86 -34.47 2.54
C GLU A 215 9.74 -33.83 1.16
N GLN A 216 9.22 -34.56 0.17
CA GLN A 216 9.02 -34.03 -1.18
C GLN A 216 8.06 -32.83 -1.20
N VAL A 217 6.94 -32.93 -0.49
CA VAL A 217 5.98 -31.82 -0.40
C VAL A 217 6.55 -30.66 0.41
N HIS A 218 7.36 -30.92 1.42
CA HIS A 218 8.07 -29.88 2.14
C HIS A 218 9.05 -29.16 1.23
N GLU A 219 9.84 -29.89 0.43
CA GLU A 219 10.76 -29.34 -0.56
C GLU A 219 10.03 -28.45 -1.56
N TRP A 220 8.99 -28.94 -2.24
CA TRP A 220 8.18 -28.12 -3.16
C TRP A 220 7.57 -26.88 -2.50
N ARG A 221 7.26 -26.95 -1.20
CA ARG A 221 6.65 -25.85 -0.45
C ARG A 221 7.67 -24.84 0.05
N ARG A 222 8.87 -25.27 0.39
CA ARG A 222 9.79 -24.47 1.21
C ARG A 222 11.14 -24.24 0.53
N SER A 223 11.56 -25.08 -0.40
CA SER A 223 12.79 -24.88 -1.17
C SER A 223 12.79 -23.52 -1.86
N TYR A 224 14.00 -22.96 -1.99
CA TYR A 224 14.21 -21.70 -2.69
C TYR A 224 14.13 -21.89 -4.21
N ASP A 225 14.84 -22.89 -4.73
CA ASP A 225 15.09 -23.12 -6.14
C ASP A 225 14.33 -24.33 -6.73
N THR A 226 13.83 -25.25 -5.89
CA THR A 226 13.04 -26.41 -6.36
C THR A 226 11.55 -26.04 -6.55
N PRO A 227 11.02 -26.01 -7.79
CA PRO A 227 9.60 -25.78 -8.03
C PRO A 227 8.77 -27.05 -7.82
N PRO A 228 7.47 -26.94 -7.51
CA PRO A 228 6.53 -28.05 -7.75
C PRO A 228 6.39 -28.35 -9.25
N PRO A 229 5.87 -29.52 -9.64
CA PRO A 229 5.67 -29.88 -11.04
C PRO A 229 4.86 -28.83 -11.80
N ASN A 230 5.40 -28.34 -12.92
CA ASN A 230 4.82 -27.25 -13.73
C ASN A 230 4.50 -25.99 -12.92
N GLY A 231 5.27 -25.71 -11.86
CA GLY A 231 5.11 -24.58 -10.96
C GLY A 231 6.26 -23.56 -11.01
N GLU A 232 6.23 -22.60 -10.10
CA GLU A 232 7.32 -21.66 -9.83
C GLU A 232 8.06 -22.06 -8.55
N SER A 233 9.38 -21.89 -8.53
CA SER A 233 10.18 -21.90 -7.30
C SER A 233 10.02 -20.57 -6.55
N LEU A 234 10.59 -20.46 -5.35
CA LEU A 234 10.61 -19.17 -4.64
C LEU A 234 11.55 -18.18 -5.35
N GLU A 235 12.65 -18.65 -5.93
CA GLU A 235 13.59 -17.88 -6.75
C GLU A 235 12.89 -17.24 -7.95
N MET A 236 12.16 -18.01 -8.75
CA MET A 236 11.41 -17.49 -9.91
C MET A 236 10.36 -16.45 -9.48
N CYS A 237 9.68 -16.69 -8.35
CA CYS A 237 8.75 -15.73 -7.78
C CYS A 237 9.47 -14.45 -7.33
N ALA A 238 10.67 -14.59 -6.76
CA ALA A 238 11.50 -13.48 -6.32
C ALA A 238 11.96 -12.61 -7.49
N ASP A 239 12.43 -13.21 -8.59
CA ASP A 239 12.88 -12.47 -9.77
C ASP A 239 11.80 -11.49 -10.26
N ARG A 240 10.57 -11.97 -10.47
CA ARG A 240 9.47 -11.11 -10.94
C ARG A 240 8.99 -10.11 -9.89
N ALA A 241 8.86 -10.54 -8.62
CA ALA A 241 8.30 -9.69 -7.57
C ALA A 241 9.27 -8.58 -7.16
N VAL A 242 10.55 -8.91 -7.02
CA VAL A 242 11.61 -7.97 -6.65
C VAL A 242 11.91 -7.02 -7.79
N SER A 243 11.99 -7.48 -9.04
CA SER A 243 12.15 -6.58 -10.20
C SER A 243 11.01 -5.57 -10.24
N TYR A 244 9.75 -6.03 -10.18
CA TYR A 244 8.60 -5.13 -10.17
C TYR A 244 8.62 -4.14 -9.00
N PHE A 245 8.97 -4.61 -7.80
CA PHE A 245 9.10 -3.76 -6.63
C PHE A 245 10.15 -2.66 -6.83
N LYS A 246 11.33 -2.99 -7.35
CA LYS A 246 12.41 -2.02 -7.61
C LYS A 246 12.02 -1.03 -8.71
N ASP A 247 11.36 -1.49 -9.76
CA ASP A 247 11.06 -0.66 -10.93
C ASP A 247 9.81 0.21 -10.74
N GLN A 248 8.83 -0.24 -9.94
CA GLN A 248 7.53 0.43 -9.81
C GLN A 248 7.26 0.98 -8.42
N VAL A 249 7.72 0.32 -7.34
CA VAL A 249 7.42 0.74 -5.96
C VAL A 249 8.49 1.69 -5.40
N VAL A 250 9.77 1.34 -5.55
CA VAL A 250 10.89 2.15 -5.02
C VAL A 250 10.92 3.59 -5.56
N PRO A 251 10.58 3.88 -6.83
CA PRO A 251 10.53 5.27 -7.31
C PRO A 251 9.52 6.13 -6.56
N HIS A 252 8.39 5.57 -6.14
CA HIS A 252 7.41 6.30 -5.31
C HIS A 252 7.97 6.62 -3.92
N LEU A 253 8.63 5.64 -3.28
CA LEU A 253 9.27 5.84 -1.98
C LEU A 253 10.38 6.88 -2.05
N THR A 254 11.18 6.86 -3.12
CA THR A 254 12.25 7.83 -3.40
C THR A 254 11.70 9.23 -3.64
N ALA A 255 10.51 9.34 -4.25
CA ALA A 255 9.77 10.59 -4.39
C ALA A 255 9.10 11.06 -3.08
N GLY A 256 9.34 10.38 -1.95
CA GLY A 256 8.77 10.73 -0.65
C GLY A 256 7.31 10.30 -0.46
N LYS A 257 6.73 9.51 -1.38
CA LYS A 257 5.36 8.99 -1.25
C LYS A 257 5.32 7.80 -0.30
N HIS A 258 4.27 7.71 0.49
CA HIS A 258 4.04 6.56 1.36
C HIS A 258 3.27 5.48 0.60
N VAL A 259 3.77 4.24 0.63
CA VAL A 259 3.30 3.14 -0.21
C VAL A 259 2.75 2.00 0.65
N MET A 260 1.59 1.48 0.27
CA MET A 260 1.08 0.20 0.78
C MET A 260 1.17 -0.87 -0.32
N VAL A 261 1.67 -2.07 -0.01
CA VAL A 261 1.68 -3.23 -0.89
C VAL A 261 0.90 -4.35 -0.22
N ALA A 262 -0.26 -4.72 -0.78
CA ALA A 262 -1.04 -5.87 -0.31
C ALA A 262 -0.89 -7.04 -1.29
N ALA A 263 -0.29 -8.14 -0.85
CA ALA A 263 0.04 -9.28 -1.72
C ALA A 263 -0.04 -10.62 -0.96
N HIS A 264 0.79 -11.60 -1.34
CA HIS A 264 0.73 -12.97 -0.86
C HIS A 264 2.00 -13.36 -0.09
N ALA A 265 2.02 -14.57 0.47
CA ALA A 265 3.10 -14.99 1.34
C ALA A 265 4.45 -15.02 0.59
N ASN A 266 4.55 -15.70 -0.56
CA ASN A 266 5.85 -15.88 -1.21
C ASN A 266 6.33 -14.63 -1.95
N SER A 267 5.42 -13.87 -2.56
CA SER A 267 5.76 -12.57 -3.16
C SER A 267 6.30 -11.59 -2.11
N LEU A 268 5.69 -11.53 -0.93
CA LEU A 268 6.16 -10.65 0.15
C LEU A 268 7.42 -11.17 0.83
N ARG A 269 7.57 -12.49 1.01
CA ARG A 269 8.83 -13.09 1.50
C ARG A 269 9.99 -12.75 0.58
N SER A 270 9.77 -12.79 -0.74
CA SER A 270 10.78 -12.43 -1.72
C SER A 270 11.18 -10.95 -1.63
N ILE A 271 10.21 -10.05 -1.49
CA ILE A 271 10.47 -8.63 -1.27
C ILE A 271 11.23 -8.43 0.05
N ILE A 272 10.77 -9.03 1.15
CA ILE A 272 11.43 -8.92 2.47
C ILE A 272 12.85 -9.49 2.43
N MET A 273 13.07 -10.60 1.73
CA MET A 273 14.41 -11.15 1.51
C MET A 273 15.33 -10.11 0.85
N HIS A 274 14.83 -9.38 -0.15
CA HIS A 274 15.58 -8.28 -0.77
C HIS A 274 15.83 -7.11 0.19
N LEU A 275 14.81 -6.69 0.96
CA LEU A 275 14.90 -5.54 1.88
C LEU A 275 15.83 -5.81 3.08
N ASP A 276 15.67 -6.97 3.71
CA ASP A 276 16.40 -7.38 4.92
C ASP A 276 17.73 -8.09 4.55
N LYS A 277 18.05 -8.21 3.26
CA LYS A 277 19.26 -8.89 2.72
C LYS A 277 19.41 -10.33 3.24
N LEU A 278 18.28 -11.05 3.32
CA LEU A 278 18.24 -12.43 3.82
C LEU A 278 18.85 -13.40 2.80
N THR A 279 19.51 -14.43 3.31
CA THR A 279 19.98 -15.58 2.53
C THR A 279 18.82 -16.49 2.10
N SER A 280 19.09 -17.40 1.15
CA SER A 280 18.11 -18.40 0.72
C SER A 280 17.69 -19.34 1.85
N GLN A 281 18.54 -19.57 2.86
CA GLN A 281 18.19 -20.38 4.03
C GLN A 281 17.32 -19.61 5.04
N GLU A 282 17.61 -18.33 5.27
CA GLU A 282 16.85 -17.49 6.20
C GLU A 282 15.43 -17.22 5.68
N VAL A 283 15.27 -16.97 4.38
CA VAL A 283 13.94 -16.72 3.81
C VAL A 283 13.03 -17.94 3.97
N ILE A 284 13.57 -19.18 3.94
CA ILE A 284 12.79 -20.42 4.09
C ILE A 284 12.03 -20.46 5.42
N SER A 285 12.67 -19.95 6.47
CA SER A 285 12.14 -19.87 7.84
C SER A 285 11.26 -18.64 8.07
N LEU A 286 11.28 -17.65 7.17
CA LEU A 286 10.43 -16.46 7.29
C LEU A 286 8.96 -16.82 7.08
N GLU A 287 8.14 -16.65 8.12
CA GLU A 287 6.69 -16.81 8.06
C GLU A 287 5.98 -15.46 8.18
N LEU A 288 4.95 -15.28 7.35
CA LEU A 288 4.11 -14.08 7.36
C LEU A 288 2.69 -14.46 7.74
N SER A 289 2.19 -13.97 8.87
CA SER A 289 0.79 -14.15 9.25
C SER A 289 -0.15 -13.41 8.29
N THR A 290 -1.37 -13.93 8.11
CA THR A 290 -2.43 -13.28 7.32
C THR A 290 -2.90 -12.00 8.02
N GLY A 291 -3.15 -10.94 7.25
CA GLY A 291 -3.70 -9.68 7.78
C GLY A 291 -2.83 -8.94 8.80
N ILE A 292 -1.56 -9.31 8.99
CA ILE A 292 -0.64 -8.56 9.86
C ILE A 292 0.22 -7.64 8.99
N PRO A 293 0.06 -6.31 9.10
CA PRO A 293 0.86 -5.36 8.35
C PRO A 293 2.31 -5.32 8.86
N MET A 294 3.27 -5.08 7.98
CA MET A 294 4.68 -4.89 8.31
C MET A 294 5.14 -3.54 7.82
N LEU A 295 5.65 -2.72 8.74
CA LEU A 295 6.10 -1.36 8.46
C LEU A 295 7.61 -1.31 8.25
N TYR A 296 8.00 -0.60 7.20
CA TYR A 296 9.35 -0.16 6.92
C TYR A 296 9.38 1.36 6.80
N ILE A 297 10.46 1.98 7.30
CA ILE A 297 10.79 3.37 7.00
C ILE A 297 11.86 3.36 5.93
N PHE A 298 11.60 4.04 4.81
CA PHE A 298 12.57 4.24 3.75
C PHE A 298 13.22 5.60 3.91
N LYS A 299 14.55 5.62 4.01
CA LYS A 299 15.35 6.84 4.19
C LYS A 299 16.69 6.68 3.47
N GLU A 300 17.02 7.64 2.61
CA GLU A 300 18.35 7.71 1.96
C GLU A 300 18.75 6.42 1.22
N GLY A 301 17.77 5.71 0.64
CA GLY A 301 18.01 4.45 -0.08
C GLY A 301 17.96 3.19 0.79
N GLU A 302 17.87 3.34 2.10
CA GLU A 302 17.87 2.23 3.05
C GLU A 302 16.47 1.96 3.61
N PHE A 303 16.19 0.68 3.90
CA PHE A 303 14.94 0.21 4.47
C PHE A 303 15.14 -0.19 5.93
N ILE A 304 14.42 0.47 6.84
CA ILE A 304 14.50 0.22 8.28
C ILE A 304 13.22 -0.45 8.73
N ARG A 305 13.30 -1.75 9.06
CA ARG A 305 12.15 -2.54 9.54
C ARG A 305 11.70 -2.06 10.92
N ARG A 306 10.40 -1.82 11.08
CA ARG A 306 9.76 -1.42 12.35
C ARG A 306 8.79 -2.46 12.92
N GLY A 307 8.53 -3.53 12.17
CA GLY A 307 7.59 -4.57 12.57
C GLY A 307 6.12 -4.19 12.31
N SER A 308 5.19 -4.93 12.92
CA SER A 308 3.77 -4.60 12.84
C SER A 308 3.42 -3.51 13.83
N PRO A 309 2.69 -2.45 13.42
CA PRO A 309 1.95 -1.63 14.35
C PRO A 309 1.08 -2.50 15.27
N VAL A 310 1.16 -2.26 16.59
CA VAL A 310 0.43 -3.04 17.59
C VAL A 310 -1.04 -2.63 17.66
N GLY A 311 -1.35 -1.38 17.29
CA GLY A 311 -2.71 -0.86 17.25
C GLY A 311 -2.80 0.59 16.73
N PRO A 312 -4.02 1.11 16.53
CA PRO A 312 -4.28 2.46 15.99
C PRO A 312 -3.81 3.62 16.87
N SER A 313 -3.59 3.39 18.16
CA SER A 313 -3.37 4.44 19.17
C SER A 313 -2.03 4.29 19.91
N GLU A 314 -1.21 3.31 19.53
CA GLU A 314 0.08 3.07 20.16
C GLU A 314 1.10 4.11 19.70
N ALA A 315 1.73 4.77 20.68
CA ALA A 315 2.73 5.81 20.42
C ALA A 315 3.93 5.27 19.62
N SER A 316 4.20 3.96 19.70
CA SER A 316 5.32 3.29 19.03
C SER A 316 5.34 3.52 17.51
N VAL A 317 4.19 3.66 16.86
CA VAL A 317 4.09 3.85 15.41
C VAL A 317 4.49 5.27 14.97
N TYR A 318 4.10 6.28 15.76
CA TYR A 318 4.34 7.69 15.44
C TYR A 318 5.63 8.23 16.04
N ALA A 319 6.20 7.53 17.01
CA ALA A 319 7.51 7.82 17.57
C ALA A 319 8.67 7.52 16.59
N TYR A 320 8.42 6.80 15.48
CA TYR A 320 9.47 6.43 14.54
C TYR A 320 10.07 7.61 13.78
N THR A 321 9.25 8.59 13.38
CA THR A 321 9.72 9.77 12.63
C THR A 321 8.92 11.02 12.99
N ARG A 322 9.57 12.19 12.88
CA ARG A 322 8.91 13.49 13.08
C ARG A 322 7.77 13.73 12.09
N ASN A 323 7.89 13.21 10.87
CA ASN A 323 6.87 13.33 9.83
C ASN A 323 5.61 12.54 10.19
N LEU A 324 5.75 11.30 10.69
CA LEU A 324 4.62 10.48 11.13
C LEU A 324 3.92 11.09 12.35
N ALA A 325 4.68 11.61 13.32
CA ALA A 325 4.13 12.34 14.46
C ALA A 325 3.34 13.58 14.03
N THR A 326 3.88 14.37 13.09
CA THR A 326 3.19 15.55 12.56
C THR A 326 1.91 15.18 11.84
N TYR A 327 1.94 14.15 10.99
CA TYR A 327 0.78 13.67 10.26
C TYR A 327 -0.34 13.18 11.20
N ARG A 328 0.02 12.47 12.28
CA ARG A 328 -0.95 12.05 13.31
C ARG A 328 -1.61 13.25 13.98
N ASN A 329 -0.85 14.27 14.36
CA ASN A 329 -1.39 15.50 14.94
C ASN A 329 -2.37 16.20 13.97
N THR A 330 -2.05 16.22 12.67
CA THR A 330 -2.97 16.75 11.65
C THR A 330 -4.28 15.95 11.61
N LEU A 331 -4.23 14.62 11.64
CA LEU A 331 -5.44 13.79 11.68
C LEU A 331 -6.27 14.02 12.95
N ASP A 332 -5.63 14.27 14.09
CA ASP A 332 -6.33 14.57 15.34
C ASP A 332 -7.05 15.92 15.29
N SER A 333 -6.45 16.92 14.65
CA SER A 333 -7.11 18.22 14.43
C SER A 333 -8.29 18.18 13.45
N MET A 334 -8.38 17.17 12.57
CA MET A 334 -9.51 17.00 11.63
C MET A 334 -10.76 16.38 12.25
N VAL A 335 -10.64 15.79 13.46
CA VAL A 335 -11.74 15.09 14.14
C VAL A 335 -12.38 15.95 15.25
N GLN A 336 -11.73 17.06 15.63
CA GLN A 336 -12.28 18.08 16.53
C GLN A 336 -13.24 19.02 15.78
#